data_AF-M7XGQ7-F1
#
_entry.id   AF-M7XGQ7-F1
#
_cell.length_a   1.000
_cell.length_b   1.000
_cell.length_c   1.000
_cell.angle_alpha   90.00
_cell.angle_beta   90.00
_cell.angle_gamma   90.00
#
_symmetry.space_group_name_H-M   'P 1'
#
loop_
_entity.id
_entity.type
_entity.pdbx_description
1 polymer ?
#
loop_
_entity_poly.entity_id
_entity_poly.type
_entity_poly.pdbx_seq_one_letter_code
_entity_poly.pdbx_strand_id
1 'polypeptide(L)'
;MLPALEEMGKNIGVEEYPKGSGLSVIILFVFLIGFLLRRRAFRRYLVNFESKLLFYVPGFKFYKALVNLGEDSEDKVLKPCLLKDEGIRKVCFLVESNEEWATLMIPEAPSFTTGEIVIVPLQKITMLHMSNFEVTGMIRNYGEGILRKIER
;
A
#
# COMPACT_ATOMS: atom_id res chain seq x y z
N MET A 1 28.28 36.07 13.90
CA MET A 1 27.31 35.00 13.55
C MET A 1 27.94 33.61 13.58
N LEU A 2 29.23 33.46 13.25
CA LEU A 2 29.97 32.19 13.35
C LEU A 2 30.26 31.64 14.78
N PRO A 3 30.50 32.46 15.83
CA PRO A 3 30.85 31.90 17.15
C PRO A 3 29.65 31.27 17.90
N ALA A 4 28.42 31.70 17.60
CA ALA A 4 27.21 31.14 18.23
C ALA A 4 26.85 29.75 17.67
N LEU A 5 27.27 29.42 16.45
CA LEU A 5 27.06 28.10 15.85
C LEU A 5 28.05 27.06 16.36
N GLU A 6 29.21 27.50 16.83
CA GLU A 6 30.28 26.65 17.37
C GLU A 6 29.95 26.18 18.80
N GLU A 7 29.34 27.03 19.63
CA GLU A 7 28.85 26.67 20.97
C GLU A 7 27.67 25.68 20.92
N MET A 8 26.78 25.80 19.92
CA MET A 8 25.66 24.88 19.77
C MET A 8 26.10 23.45 19.37
N GLY A 9 27.23 23.31 18.69
CA GLY A 9 27.83 22.01 18.35
C GLY A 9 28.48 21.29 19.53
N LYS A 10 28.86 22.01 20.59
CA LYS A 10 29.56 21.45 21.75
C LYS A 10 28.61 20.82 22.78
N ASN A 11 27.37 21.32 22.89
CA ASN A 11 26.37 20.80 23.83
C ASN A 11 25.69 19.48 23.37
N ILE A 12 25.95 19.01 22.15
CA ILE A 12 25.42 17.74 21.63
C ILE A 12 26.37 16.55 21.84
N GLY A 13 27.45 16.70 22.62
CA GLY A 13 28.33 15.58 23.01
C GLY A 13 29.00 14.89 21.82
N VAL A 14 29.16 15.59 20.70
CA VAL A 14 29.87 15.10 19.51
C VAL A 14 31.33 15.53 19.61
N GLU A 15 31.97 15.27 20.76
CA GLU A 15 33.40 15.50 20.93
C GLU A 15 34.14 14.24 20.45
N GLU A 16 34.86 14.41 19.34
CA GLU A 16 35.87 13.51 18.76
C GLU A 16 35.47 12.04 18.55
N TYR A 17 34.58 11.81 17.58
CA TYR A 17 34.40 10.49 17.01
C TYR A 17 35.60 10.11 16.13
N PRO A 18 36.41 9.09 16.48
CA PRO A 18 37.54 8.65 15.66
C PRO A 18 37.01 8.21 14.29
N LYS A 19 37.71 8.56 13.20
CA LYS A 19 37.32 8.26 11.80
C LYS A 19 37.08 6.74 11.63
N GLY A 20 35.83 6.30 11.82
CA GLY A 20 35.44 4.89 11.86
C GLY A 20 34.28 4.57 12.84
N SER A 21 34.03 5.42 13.83
CA SER A 21 32.99 5.19 14.85
C SER A 21 31.55 5.40 14.35
N GLY A 22 31.34 6.29 13.36
CA GLY A 22 30.00 6.52 12.79
C GLY A 22 29.41 5.26 12.17
N LEU A 23 30.23 4.45 11.51
CA LEU A 23 29.80 3.17 10.93
C LEU A 23 29.41 2.17 12.03
N SER A 24 30.20 2.11 13.11
CA SER A 24 29.90 1.24 14.26
C SER A 24 28.59 1.60 14.94
N VAL A 25 28.28 2.90 15.05
CA VAL A 25 26.99 3.38 15.59
C VAL A 25 25.84 2.96 14.67
N ILE A 26 25.99 3.13 13.36
CA ILE A 26 24.95 2.71 12.38
C ILE A 26 24.73 1.20 12.43
N ILE A 27 25.81 0.40 12.44
CA ILE A 27 25.73 -1.07 12.53
C ILE A 27 25.03 -1.48 13.83
N LEU A 28 25.40 -0.89 14.96
CA LEU A 28 24.78 -1.16 16.25
C LEU A 28 23.29 -0.79 16.24
N PHE A 29 22.93 0.32 15.60
CA PHE A 29 21.55 0.77 15.48
C PHE A 29 20.72 -0.19 14.62
N VAL A 30 21.20 -0.59 13.45
CA VAL A 30 20.55 -1.58 12.58
C VAL A 30 20.42 -2.93 13.29
N PHE A 31 21.46 -3.35 14.03
CA PHE A 31 21.44 -4.58 14.81
C PHE A 31 20.39 -4.54 15.94
N LEU A 32 20.31 -3.43 16.68
CA LEU A 32 19.31 -3.22 17.72
C LEU A 32 17.89 -3.24 17.15
N ILE A 33 17.66 -2.57 16.01
CA ILE A 33 16.37 -2.60 15.32
C ILE A 33 16.02 -4.05 14.92
N GLY A 34 16.95 -4.77 14.27
CA GLY A 34 16.74 -6.16 13.87
C GLY A 34 16.46 -7.08 15.07
N PHE A 35 17.16 -6.87 16.18
CA PHE A 35 16.95 -7.63 17.42
C PHE A 35 15.59 -7.34 18.06
N LEU A 36 15.16 -6.08 18.08
CA LEU A 36 13.83 -5.67 18.57
C LEU A 36 12.72 -6.26 17.69
N LEU A 37 12.88 -6.26 16.37
CA LEU A 37 11.92 -6.82 15.41
C LEU A 37 11.70 -8.34 15.59
N ARG A 38 12.70 -9.07 16.12
CA ARG A 38 12.58 -10.51 16.40
C ARG A 38 11.71 -10.83 17.62
N ARG A 39 11.44 -9.86 18.50
CA ARG A 39 10.58 -10.07 19.68
C ARG A 39 9.10 -10.00 19.31
N ARG A 40 8.34 -11.06 19.62
CA ARG A 40 6.87 -11.13 19.42
C ARG A 40 6.10 -9.97 20.06
N ALA A 41 6.58 -9.42 21.18
CA ALA A 41 5.99 -8.24 21.82
C ALA A 41 6.05 -7.00 20.92
N PHE A 42 7.16 -6.81 20.20
CA PHE A 42 7.37 -5.66 19.32
C PHE A 42 6.46 -5.72 18.07
N ARG A 43 6.14 -6.93 17.58
CA ARG A 43 5.12 -7.10 16.53
C ARG A 43 3.76 -6.56 16.94
N ARG A 44 3.31 -6.76 18.19
CA ARG A 44 2.03 -6.21 18.67
C ARG A 44 2.07 -4.68 18.74
N TYR A 45 3.18 -4.10 19.18
CA TYR A 45 3.37 -2.65 19.18
C TYR A 45 3.36 -2.08 17.75
N LEU A 46 4.03 -2.74 16.80
CA LEU A 46 4.01 -2.35 15.39
C LEU A 46 2.62 -2.42 14.78
N VAL A 47 1.83 -3.46 15.08
CA VAL A 47 0.44 -3.57 14.61
C VAL A 47 -0.44 -2.44 15.19
N ASN A 48 -0.23 -2.09 16.46
CA ASN A 48 -0.94 -0.96 17.10
C ASN A 48 -0.45 0.41 16.60
N PHE A 49 0.80 0.51 16.18
CA PHE A 49 1.35 1.73 15.57
C PHE A 49 0.86 1.88 14.13
N GLU A 50 0.79 0.77 13.40
CA GLU A 50 0.23 0.69 12.06
C GLU A 50 -1.24 1.12 12.04
N SER A 51 -2.06 0.64 12.98
CA SER A 51 -3.46 1.08 13.10
C SER A 51 -3.61 2.58 13.36
N LYS A 52 -2.63 3.23 14.00
CA LYS A 52 -2.60 4.69 14.21
C LYS A 52 -2.02 5.47 13.03
N LEU A 53 -0.98 4.95 12.36
CA LEU A 53 -0.42 5.48 11.12
C LEU A 53 -1.46 5.50 10.00
N LEU A 54 -2.34 4.50 9.97
CA LEU A 54 -3.46 4.37 9.05
C LEU A 54 -4.46 5.54 9.13
N PHE A 55 -4.56 6.21 10.29
CA PHE A 55 -5.37 7.42 10.43
C PHE A 55 -4.66 8.68 9.91
N TYR A 56 -3.33 8.68 9.89
CA TYR A 56 -2.54 9.89 9.59
C TYR A 56 -2.02 9.93 8.14
N VAL A 57 -1.91 8.77 7.48
CA VAL A 57 -1.46 8.66 6.08
C VAL A 57 -2.60 8.08 5.22
N PRO A 58 -3.42 8.93 4.60
CA PRO A 58 -4.38 8.49 3.58
C PRO A 58 -3.65 7.69 2.51
N GLY A 59 -4.16 6.52 2.14
CA GLY A 59 -3.53 5.67 1.11
C GLY A 59 -2.45 4.70 1.59
N PHE A 60 -2.08 4.67 2.88
CA PHE A 60 -1.12 3.67 3.38
C PHE A 60 -1.64 2.23 3.24
N LYS A 61 -2.96 2.00 3.41
CA LYS A 61 -3.58 0.69 3.10
C LYS A 61 -3.39 0.29 1.64
N PHE A 62 -3.56 1.26 0.74
CA PHE A 62 -3.42 1.06 -0.70
C PHE A 62 -1.98 0.73 -1.08
N TYR A 63 -1.00 1.45 -0.51
CA TYR A 63 0.42 1.16 -0.70
C TYR A 63 0.83 -0.18 -0.08
N LYS A 64 0.31 -0.53 1.09
CA LYS A 64 0.57 -1.84 1.70
C LYS A 64 -0.03 -2.97 0.86
N ALA A 65 -1.25 -2.80 0.34
CA ALA A 65 -1.86 -3.75 -0.58
C ALA A 65 -1.05 -3.89 -1.89
N LEU A 66 -0.47 -2.78 -2.38
CA LEU A 66 0.44 -2.74 -3.52
C LEU A 66 1.75 -3.52 -3.28
N VAL A 67 2.40 -3.30 -2.14
CA VAL A 67 3.64 -4.00 -1.78
C VAL A 67 3.39 -5.49 -1.54
N ASN A 68 2.21 -5.82 -1.01
CA ASN A 68 1.78 -7.19 -0.78
C ASN A 68 1.17 -7.87 -2.01
N LEU A 69 1.20 -7.26 -3.20
CA LEU A 69 0.67 -7.88 -4.44
C LEU A 69 1.34 -9.22 -4.81
N GLY A 70 2.48 -9.55 -4.20
CA GLY A 70 3.18 -10.83 -4.35
C GLY A 70 2.87 -11.89 -3.27
N GLU A 71 2.17 -11.52 -2.19
CA GLU A 71 1.66 -12.45 -1.19
C GLU A 71 0.14 -12.56 -1.37
N ASP A 72 -0.35 -13.77 -1.67
CA ASP A 72 -1.78 -14.16 -1.63
C ASP A 72 -2.36 -13.93 -0.22
N SER A 73 -2.53 -12.67 0.14
CA SER A 73 -3.12 -12.24 1.39
C SER A 73 -4.58 -11.91 1.09
N GLU A 74 -5.45 -12.90 1.32
CA GLU A 74 -6.90 -12.88 1.06
C GLU A 74 -7.65 -11.70 1.72
N ASP A 75 -6.99 -10.97 2.63
CA ASP A 75 -7.67 -10.19 3.67
C ASP A 75 -7.69 -8.67 3.49
N LYS A 76 -7.12 -8.07 2.44
CA LYS A 76 -7.17 -6.59 2.29
C LYS A 76 -6.84 -6.02 0.92
N VAL A 77 -6.76 -6.86 -0.11
CA VAL A 77 -6.40 -6.40 -1.45
C VAL A 77 -7.67 -6.08 -2.21
N LEU A 78 -7.75 -4.88 -2.79
CA LEU A 78 -8.77 -4.46 -3.75
C LEU A 78 -9.08 -5.62 -4.70
N LYS A 79 -10.31 -6.14 -4.70
CA LYS A 79 -10.65 -7.35 -5.47
C LYS A 79 -11.08 -6.95 -6.88
N PRO A 80 -10.47 -7.51 -7.94
CA PRO A 80 -10.89 -7.21 -9.30
C PRO A 80 -12.33 -7.66 -9.55
N CYS A 81 -13.11 -6.77 -10.14
CA CYS A 81 -14.50 -7.04 -10.47
C CYS A 81 -14.90 -6.32 -11.76
N LEU A 82 -16.06 -6.66 -12.27
CA LEU A 82 -16.64 -6.12 -13.48
C LEU A 82 -17.99 -5.50 -13.15
N LEU A 83 -18.11 -4.20 -13.41
CA LEU A 83 -19.37 -3.48 -13.36
C LEU A 83 -20.09 -3.64 -14.71
N LYS A 84 -21.34 -4.10 -14.68
CA LYS A 84 -22.23 -4.13 -15.84
C LYS A 84 -23.18 -2.94 -15.77
N ASP A 85 -23.12 -2.06 -16.76
CA ASP A 85 -23.96 -0.88 -16.82
C ASP A 85 -24.42 -0.62 -18.26
N GLU A 86 -25.71 -0.81 -18.53
CA GLU A 86 -26.36 -0.48 -19.81
C GLU A 86 -25.61 -0.95 -21.08
N GLY A 87 -25.06 -2.16 -21.05
CA GLY A 87 -24.30 -2.74 -22.18
C GLY A 87 -22.80 -2.41 -22.18
N ILE A 88 -22.36 -1.52 -21.29
CA ILE A 88 -20.95 -1.23 -21.01
C ILE A 88 -20.46 -2.13 -19.87
N ARG A 89 -19.24 -2.61 -19.99
CA ARG A 89 -18.54 -3.37 -18.95
C ARG A 89 -17.31 -2.59 -18.52
N LYS A 90 -17.25 -2.20 -17.24
CA LYS A 90 -16.09 -1.50 -16.68
C LYS A 90 -15.33 -2.44 -15.77
N VAL A 91 -14.02 -2.53 -15.94
CA VAL A 91 -13.14 -3.21 -14.98
C VAL A 91 -12.95 -2.30 -13.77
N CYS A 92 -13.14 -2.86 -12.59
CA CYS A 92 -13.16 -2.10 -11.34
C CYS A 92 -12.46 -2.90 -10.23
N PHE A 93 -12.20 -2.22 -9.13
CA PHE A 93 -11.75 -2.83 -7.89
C PHE A 93 -12.82 -2.65 -6.81
N LEU A 94 -13.21 -3.75 -6.17
CA LEU A 94 -14.10 -3.71 -5.01
C LEU A 94 -13.34 -3.13 -3.82
N VAL A 95 -13.86 -2.02 -3.29
CA VAL A 95 -13.32 -1.35 -2.09
C VAL A 95 -13.99 -1.94 -0.84
N GLU A 96 -15.31 -1.98 -0.84
CA GLU A 96 -16.14 -2.56 0.23
C GLU A 96 -17.54 -2.90 -0.30
N SER A 97 -18.25 -3.75 0.42
CA SER A 97 -19.65 -4.10 0.13
C SER A 97 -20.42 -4.46 1.39
N ASN A 98 -21.73 -4.26 1.34
CA ASN A 98 -22.69 -4.85 2.27
C ASN A 98 -23.65 -5.78 1.49
N GLU A 99 -24.82 -6.10 2.05
CA GLU A 99 -25.79 -7.03 1.45
C GLU A 99 -26.44 -6.48 0.16
N GLU A 100 -26.52 -5.17 0.00
CA GLU A 100 -27.24 -4.51 -1.11
C GLU A 100 -26.34 -3.70 -2.04
N TRP A 101 -25.30 -3.08 -1.49
CA TRP A 101 -24.49 -2.05 -2.11
C TRP A 101 -23.01 -2.39 -2.08
N ALA A 102 -22.29 -1.87 -3.05
CA ALA A 102 -20.85 -2.00 -3.16
C ALA A 102 -20.21 -0.70 -3.61
N THR A 103 -19.10 -0.36 -2.98
CA THR A 103 -18.23 0.76 -3.34
C THR A 103 -17.14 0.22 -4.25
N LEU A 104 -17.05 0.77 -5.46
CA LEU A 104 -16.07 0.39 -6.47
C LEU A 104 -15.13 1.55 -6.77
N MET A 105 -13.87 1.21 -7.06
CA MET A 105 -12.93 2.12 -7.71
C MET A 105 -12.78 1.73 -9.18
N ILE A 106 -13.07 2.67 -10.07
CA ILE A 106 -12.91 2.54 -11.52
C ILE A 106 -11.59 3.23 -11.89
N PRO A 107 -10.56 2.49 -12.32
CA PRO A 107 -9.26 3.06 -12.62
C PRO A 107 -9.25 3.84 -13.94
N GLU A 108 -8.41 4.88 -14.00
CA GLU A 108 -8.11 5.66 -15.21
C GLU A 108 -6.78 5.20 -15.82
N ALA A 109 -6.84 4.35 -16.85
CA ALA A 109 -5.66 3.85 -17.54
C ALA A 109 -4.76 5.00 -18.07
N PRO A 110 -3.43 4.87 -18.00
CA PRO A 110 -2.66 3.68 -17.60
C PRO A 110 -2.48 3.53 -16.08
N SER A 111 -3.03 4.46 -15.28
CA SER A 111 -3.00 4.39 -13.83
C SER A 111 -4.05 3.40 -13.32
N PHE A 112 -3.68 2.60 -12.33
CA PHE A 112 -4.60 1.71 -11.61
C PHE A 112 -4.80 2.17 -10.16
N THR A 113 -4.19 3.30 -9.80
CA THR A 113 -4.20 3.88 -8.45
C THR A 113 -5.08 5.12 -8.36
N THR A 114 -5.50 5.66 -9.50
CA THR A 114 -6.34 6.85 -9.64
C THR A 114 -7.56 6.51 -10.48
N GLY A 115 -8.65 7.22 -10.22
CA GLY A 115 -9.88 7.14 -11.00
C GLY A 115 -11.10 7.49 -10.16
N GLU A 116 -12.25 6.99 -10.56
CA GLU A 116 -13.55 7.34 -9.99
C GLU A 116 -13.96 6.35 -8.89
N ILE A 117 -14.66 6.85 -7.87
CA ILE A 117 -15.35 6.02 -6.88
C ILE A 117 -16.84 6.07 -7.15
N VAL A 118 -17.46 4.89 -7.30
CA VAL A 118 -18.92 4.76 -7.50
C VAL A 118 -19.53 3.81 -6.49
N ILE A 119 -20.80 4.04 -6.15
CA ILE A 119 -21.59 3.13 -5.33
C ILE A 119 -22.68 2.54 -6.22
N VAL A 120 -22.76 1.22 -6.28
CA VAL A 120 -23.68 0.50 -7.15
C VAL A 120 -24.37 -0.63 -6.39
N PRO A 121 -25.56 -1.09 -6.86
CA PRO A 121 -26.16 -2.31 -6.34
C PRO A 121 -25.21 -3.50 -6.54
N LEU A 122 -25.06 -4.35 -5.53
CA LEU A 122 -24.17 -5.51 -5.54
C LEU A 122 -24.42 -6.43 -6.75
N GLN A 123 -25.69 -6.51 -7.17
CA GLN A 123 -26.16 -7.32 -8.31
C GLN A 123 -25.58 -6.86 -9.67
N LYS A 124 -25.11 -5.61 -9.78
CA LYS A 124 -24.47 -5.08 -11.00
C LYS A 124 -23.01 -5.52 -11.15
N ILE A 125 -22.44 -6.19 -10.15
CA ILE A 125 -21.03 -6.56 -10.09
C ILE A 125 -20.84 -8.04 -10.37
N THR A 126 -19.78 -8.38 -11.09
CA THR A 126 -19.30 -9.76 -11.23
C THR A 126 -17.84 -9.80 -10.82
N MET A 127 -17.50 -10.62 -9.81
CA MET A 127 -16.12 -10.80 -9.38
C MET A 127 -15.31 -11.45 -10.51
N LEU A 128 -14.08 -10.98 -10.73
CA LEU A 128 -13.19 -11.55 -11.74
C LEU A 128 -12.24 -12.55 -11.08
N HIS A 129 -12.13 -13.74 -11.65
CA HIS A 129 -11.16 -14.76 -11.24
C HIS A 129 -9.77 -14.46 -11.82
N MET A 130 -9.21 -13.29 -11.49
CA MET A 130 -7.89 -12.86 -11.93
C MET A 130 -7.10 -12.30 -10.76
N SER A 131 -5.78 -12.47 -10.80
CA SER A 131 -4.92 -11.81 -9.82
C SER A 131 -4.90 -10.30 -10.02
N ASN A 132 -4.65 -9.55 -8.95
CA ASN A 132 -4.47 -8.10 -9.04
C ASN A 132 -3.30 -7.70 -9.93
N PHE A 133 -2.24 -8.51 -9.96
CA PHE A 133 -1.10 -8.28 -10.83
C PHE A 133 -1.48 -8.37 -12.31
N GLU A 134 -2.28 -9.37 -12.71
CA GLU A 134 -2.77 -9.48 -14.08
C GLU A 134 -3.65 -8.29 -14.46
N VAL A 135 -4.59 -7.91 -13.60
CA VAL A 135 -5.54 -6.81 -13.88
C VAL A 135 -4.83 -5.48 -14.01
N THR A 136 -3.92 -5.18 -13.07
CA THR A 136 -3.14 -3.93 -13.12
C THR A 136 -2.20 -3.89 -14.32
N GLY A 137 -1.62 -5.03 -14.72
CA GLY A 137 -0.85 -5.15 -15.96
C GLY A 137 -1.71 -4.85 -17.19
N MET A 138 -2.93 -5.35 -17.25
CA MET A 138 -3.86 -5.05 -18.35
C MET A 138 -4.28 -3.58 -18.37
N ILE A 139 -4.56 -2.96 -17.21
CA ILE A 139 -4.89 -1.53 -17.12
C ILE A 139 -3.73 -0.65 -17.60
N ARG A 140 -2.49 -0.97 -17.22
CA ARG A 140 -1.29 -0.25 -17.70
C ARG A 140 -1.14 -0.34 -19.22
N ASN A 141 -1.61 -1.42 -19.83
CA ASN A 141 -1.64 -1.63 -21.28
C ASN A 141 -3.01 -1.24 -21.89
N TYR A 142 -3.70 -0.24 -21.33
CA TYR A 142 -4.96 0.30 -21.84
C TYR A 142 -6.08 -0.73 -22.05
N GLY A 143 -6.05 -1.81 -21.27
CA GLY A 143 -7.04 -2.88 -21.30
C GLY A 143 -6.79 -4.00 -22.31
N GLU A 144 -5.60 -4.03 -22.93
CA GLU A 144 -5.21 -5.15 -23.79
C GLU A 144 -5.30 -6.49 -23.03
N GLY A 145 -6.00 -7.47 -23.60
CA GLY A 145 -6.14 -8.82 -23.04
C GLY A 145 -7.35 -9.04 -22.10
N ILE A 146 -8.04 -7.96 -21.69
CA ILE A 146 -9.19 -8.06 -20.75
C ILE A 146 -10.32 -8.94 -21.30
N LEU A 147 -10.71 -8.77 -22.57
CA LEU A 147 -11.80 -9.53 -23.18
C LEU A 147 -11.55 -11.05 -23.14
N ARG A 148 -10.31 -11.48 -23.45
CA ARG A 148 -9.91 -12.89 -23.46
C ARG A 148 -10.09 -13.57 -22.10
N LYS A 149 -9.98 -12.81 -21.02
CA LYS A 149 -10.13 -13.32 -19.65
C LYS A 149 -11.57 -13.29 -19.14
N ILE A 150 -12.41 -12.39 -19.63
CA ILE A 150 -13.81 -12.26 -19.20
C ILE A 150 -14.71 -13.27 -19.95
N GLU A 151 -14.33 -13.72 -21.13
CA GLU A 151 -15.10 -14.68 -21.96
C GLU A 151 -14.82 -16.16 -21.66
N ARG A 152 -13.88 -16.46 -20.76
CA ARG A 152 -13.55 -17.82 -20.32
C ARG A 152 -14.32 -18.19 -19.06
#